data_AF-A0A2I2DTV6-F1
#
_entry.id   AF-A0A2I2DTV6-F1
#
_cell.length_a   1.000
_cell.length_b   1.000
_cell.length_c   1.000
_cell.angle_alpha   90.00
_cell.angle_beta   90.00
_cell.angle_gamma   90.00
#
_symmetry.space_group_name_H-M   'P 1'
#
loop_
_entity.id
_entity.type
_entity.pdbx_description
1 polymer ?
#
loop_
_entity_poly.entity_id
_entity_poly.type
_entity_poly.pdbx_seq_one_letter_code
_entity_poly.pdbx_strand_id
1 'polypeptide(L)'
;MSVKYLSVGTAVSLRYTAPIFAAIFAIFILKEQVKPVQWVFFIVSFIGVLVLKGLDSQIDTFGLLLVLIAAILSGLVYIMINQIGQSEHPVVVVNYFMFTAMVLGAVLSIGNWVTPTGVEWPLLLSLGVFGYFGQIYMTKAFQTASTTIIAPLKYVEVIFSLLLGVALFNEIYTFWSLFGMVLIISGLVLNVWYKGRLKQ
;
A
#
# COMPACT_ATOMS: atom_id res chain seq x y z
N MET A 1 -6.67 -5.84 9.72
CA MET A 1 -6.64 -7.24 10.21
C MET A 1 -5.25 -7.87 10.14
N SER A 2 -4.47 -7.69 9.07
CA SER A 2 -3.12 -8.28 8.99
C SER A 2 -2.14 -7.79 10.06
N VAL A 3 -2.21 -6.52 10.48
CA VAL A 3 -1.37 -5.93 11.54
C VAL A 3 -1.59 -6.58 12.93
N LYS A 4 -2.68 -7.36 13.10
CA LYS A 4 -2.89 -8.16 14.31
C LYS A 4 -1.96 -9.39 14.37
N TYR A 5 -1.43 -9.82 13.23
CA TYR A 5 -0.63 -11.04 13.06
C TYR A 5 0.78 -10.75 12.53
N LEU A 6 1.07 -9.51 12.16
CA LEU A 6 2.34 -9.08 11.57
C LEU A 6 2.75 -7.74 12.18
N SER A 7 4.05 -7.53 12.38
CA SER A 7 4.58 -6.21 12.74
C SER A 7 4.19 -5.16 11.69
N VAL A 8 4.11 -3.89 12.12
CA VAL A 8 3.62 -2.81 11.26
C VAL A 8 4.51 -2.68 10.03
N GLY A 9 5.83 -2.68 10.20
CA GLY A 9 6.78 -2.61 9.09
C GLY A 9 6.66 -3.76 8.10
N THR A 10 6.42 -4.99 8.55
CA THR A 10 6.23 -6.16 7.69
C THR A 10 4.91 -6.09 6.91
N ALA A 11 3.81 -5.77 7.59
CA ALA A 11 2.50 -5.63 6.95
C ALA A 11 2.49 -4.51 5.89
N VAL A 12 3.11 -3.38 6.21
CA VAL A 12 3.25 -2.23 5.32
C VAL A 12 4.10 -2.60 4.10
N SER A 13 5.27 -3.22 4.31
CA SER A 13 6.18 -3.65 3.23
C SER A 13 5.51 -4.62 2.26
N LEU A 14 4.80 -5.63 2.78
CA LEU A 14 4.04 -6.58 1.98
C LEU A 14 2.90 -5.91 1.19
N ARG A 15 2.22 -4.92 1.78
CA ARG A 15 1.18 -4.14 1.09
C ARG A 15 1.76 -3.34 -0.10
N TYR A 16 3.05 -3.01 -0.11
CA TYR A 16 3.72 -2.37 -1.26
C TYR A 16 4.04 -3.31 -2.42
N THR A 17 3.55 -4.54 -2.39
CA THR A 17 3.37 -5.32 -3.62
C THR A 17 2.16 -4.87 -4.43
N ALA A 18 1.26 -4.06 -3.86
CA ALA A 18 0.09 -3.52 -4.57
C ALA A 18 0.39 -2.85 -5.92
N PRO A 19 1.48 -2.07 -6.10
CA PRO A 19 1.86 -1.52 -7.40
C PRO A 19 2.19 -2.56 -8.46
N ILE A 20 2.69 -3.75 -8.08
CA ILE A 20 2.93 -4.87 -9.01
C ILE A 20 1.58 -5.33 -9.57
N PHE A 21 0.60 -5.57 -8.70
CA PHE A 21 -0.74 -5.95 -9.11
C PHE A 21 -1.44 -4.83 -9.89
N ALA A 22 -1.26 -3.57 -9.50
CA ALA A 22 -1.75 -2.43 -10.26
C ALA A 22 -1.18 -2.43 -11.69
N ALA A 23 0.12 -2.67 -11.86
CA ALA A 23 0.73 -2.75 -13.19
C ALA A 23 0.17 -3.91 -14.02
N ILE A 24 -0.08 -5.07 -13.41
CA ILE A 24 -0.75 -6.20 -14.07
C ILE A 24 -2.17 -5.81 -14.50
N PHE A 25 -2.96 -5.22 -13.61
CA PHE A 25 -4.32 -4.76 -13.93
C PHE A 25 -4.34 -3.63 -14.97
N ALA A 26 -3.32 -2.78 -15.03
CA ALA A 26 -3.19 -1.76 -16.06
C ALA A 26 -3.10 -2.36 -17.48
N ILE A 27 -2.49 -3.54 -17.62
CA ILE A 27 -2.46 -4.25 -18.91
C ILE A 27 -3.87 -4.64 -19.34
N PHE A 28 -4.68 -5.17 -18.42
CA PHE A 28 -6.01 -5.68 -18.75
C PHE A 28 -7.07 -4.57 -18.87
N ILE A 29 -7.06 -3.60 -17.96
CA ILE A 29 -8.11 -2.57 -17.84
C ILE A 29 -7.77 -1.35 -18.69
N LEU A 30 -6.54 -0.84 -18.58
CA LEU A 30 -6.09 0.36 -19.31
C LEU A 30 -5.44 0.04 -20.65
N LYS A 31 -5.26 -1.26 -20.97
CA LYS A 31 -4.57 -1.74 -22.18
C LYS A 31 -3.16 -1.16 -22.34
N GLU A 32 -2.50 -0.85 -21.23
CA GLU A 32 -1.12 -0.37 -21.24
C GLU A 32 -0.15 -1.50 -21.63
N GLN A 33 0.82 -1.20 -22.50
CA GLN A 33 1.87 -2.16 -22.84
C GLN A 33 2.99 -2.12 -21.79
N VAL A 34 3.18 -3.24 -21.11
CA VAL A 34 4.29 -3.45 -20.16
C VAL A 34 5.48 -4.05 -20.91
N LYS A 35 6.64 -3.38 -20.84
CA LYS A 35 7.84 -3.84 -21.55
C LYS A 35 8.47 -5.05 -20.84
N PRO A 36 9.18 -5.94 -21.56
CA PRO A 36 9.82 -7.13 -20.96
C PRO A 36 10.74 -6.80 -19.77
N VAL A 37 11.49 -5.69 -19.85
CA VAL A 37 12.38 -5.23 -18.76
C VAL A 37 11.61 -4.92 -17.47
N GLN A 38 10.35 -4.49 -17.55
CA GLN A 38 9.52 -4.20 -16.38
C GLN A 38 9.18 -5.46 -15.57
N TRP A 39 9.09 -6.62 -16.22
CA TRP A 39 8.89 -7.90 -15.54
C TRP A 39 10.07 -8.28 -14.65
N VAL A 40 11.30 -7.98 -15.06
CA VAL A 40 12.50 -8.21 -14.24
C VAL A 40 12.38 -7.44 -12.93
N PHE A 41 11.96 -6.19 -12.99
CA PHE A 41 11.78 -5.36 -11.79
C PHE A 41 10.67 -5.87 -10.86
N PHE A 42 9.57 -6.40 -11.42
CA PHE A 42 8.53 -7.06 -10.63
C PHE A 42 9.05 -8.34 -9.95
N ILE A 43 9.86 -9.14 -10.66
CA ILE A 43 10.49 -10.34 -10.10
C ILE A 43 11.43 -9.97 -8.96
N VAL A 44 12.28 -8.95 -9.11
CA VAL A 44 13.17 -8.47 -8.04
C VAL A 44 12.36 -8.04 -6.81
N SER A 45 11.27 -7.32 -7.03
CA SER A 45 10.38 -6.88 -5.95
C SER A 45 9.70 -8.06 -5.25
N PHE A 46 9.28 -9.06 -6.02
CA PHE A 46 8.69 -10.29 -5.50
C PHE A 46 9.70 -11.14 -4.72
N ILE A 47 10.96 -11.20 -5.16
CA ILE A 47 12.04 -11.85 -4.40
C ILE A 47 12.25 -11.14 -3.06
N GLY A 48 12.22 -9.80 -3.04
CA GLY A 48 12.29 -9.04 -1.79
C GLY A 48 11.18 -9.40 -0.80
N VAL A 49 9.95 -9.63 -1.30
CA VAL A 49 8.82 -10.14 -0.51
C VAL A 49 9.09 -11.54 0.04
N LEU A 50 9.64 -12.43 -0.78
CA LEU A 50 9.98 -13.79 -0.37
C LEU A 50 11.12 -13.81 0.66
N VAL A 51 12.09 -12.90 0.56
CA VAL A 51 13.17 -12.74 1.55
C VAL A 51 12.61 -12.23 2.88
N LEU A 52 11.74 -11.23 2.81
CA LEU A 52 11.07 -10.67 3.97
C LEU A 52 10.21 -11.74 4.67
N LYS A 53 9.51 -12.58 3.90
CA LYS A 53 8.75 -13.73 4.41
C LYS A 53 9.63 -14.88 4.93
N GLY A 54 10.59 -15.29 4.12
CA GLY A 54 11.21 -16.62 4.17
C GLY A 54 12.28 -16.78 5.24
N LEU A 55 12.74 -15.68 5.84
CA LEU A 55 13.82 -15.69 6.82
C LEU A 55 13.40 -15.09 8.18
N ASP A 56 12.13 -14.69 8.31
CA ASP A 56 11.53 -14.27 9.56
C ASP A 56 10.49 -15.33 10.00
N SER A 57 10.91 -16.20 10.92
CA SER A 57 10.11 -17.35 11.39
C SER A 57 8.85 -16.96 12.19
N GLN A 58 8.58 -15.66 12.34
CA GLN A 58 7.43 -15.12 13.06
C GLN A 58 6.26 -14.72 12.13
N ILE A 59 6.38 -14.89 10.81
CA ILE A 59 5.32 -14.51 9.88
C ILE A 59 4.26 -15.59 9.81
N ASP A 60 3.11 -15.31 10.41
CA ASP A 60 1.92 -16.15 10.33
C ASP A 60 1.43 -16.26 8.86
N THR A 61 1.16 -17.50 8.43
CA THR A 61 0.78 -17.80 7.04
C THR A 61 -0.57 -17.17 6.70
N PHE A 62 -1.48 -17.08 7.67
CA PHE A 62 -2.79 -16.46 7.48
C PHE A 62 -2.68 -14.93 7.37
N GLY A 63 -1.86 -14.31 8.21
CA GLY A 63 -1.49 -12.90 8.09
C GLY A 63 -0.93 -12.53 6.72
N LEU A 64 -0.03 -13.36 6.17
CA LEU A 64 0.53 -13.16 4.83
C LEU A 64 -0.54 -13.22 3.72
N LEU A 65 -1.42 -14.23 3.76
CA LEU A 65 -2.51 -14.37 2.78
C LEU A 65 -3.40 -13.12 2.77
N LEU A 66 -3.77 -12.63 3.96
CA LEU A 66 -4.57 -11.41 4.11
C LEU A 66 -3.88 -10.19 3.51
N VAL A 67 -2.56 -10.04 3.69
CA VAL A 67 -1.84 -8.90 3.08
C VAL A 67 -1.75 -9.03 1.58
N LEU A 68 -1.54 -10.22 1.03
CA LEU A 68 -1.51 -10.43 -0.42
C LEU A 68 -2.86 -10.10 -1.06
N ILE A 69 -3.97 -10.56 -0.47
CA ILE A 69 -5.32 -10.19 -0.91
C ILE A 69 -5.51 -8.67 -0.83
N ALA A 70 -5.10 -8.05 0.29
CA ALA A 70 -5.17 -6.60 0.43
C ALA A 70 -4.34 -5.85 -0.62
N ALA A 71 -3.16 -6.39 -0.99
CA ALA A 71 -2.31 -5.81 -2.02
C ALA A 71 -2.95 -5.91 -3.41
N ILE A 72 -3.54 -7.05 -3.75
CA ILE A 72 -4.28 -7.26 -5.01
C ILE A 72 -5.44 -6.26 -5.11
N LEU A 73 -6.30 -6.21 -4.08
CA LEU A 73 -7.44 -5.29 -4.06
C LEU A 73 -7.00 -3.83 -4.10
N SER A 74 -5.92 -3.48 -3.39
CA SER A 74 -5.36 -2.12 -3.45
C SER A 74 -4.86 -1.77 -4.84
N GLY A 75 -4.20 -2.71 -5.53
CA GLY A 75 -3.77 -2.53 -6.90
C GLY A 75 -4.94 -2.27 -7.85
N LEU A 76 -6.05 -2.99 -7.66
CA LEU A 76 -7.29 -2.78 -8.42
C LEU A 76 -7.88 -1.38 -8.17
N VAL A 77 -7.96 -0.95 -6.91
CA VAL A 77 -8.45 0.38 -6.52
C VAL A 77 -7.62 1.49 -7.17
N TYR A 78 -6.29 1.37 -7.19
CA TYR A 78 -5.42 2.36 -7.83
C TYR A 78 -5.69 2.49 -9.33
N ILE A 79 -5.95 1.37 -10.01
CA ILE A 79 -6.30 1.38 -11.44
C ILE A 79 -7.69 1.95 -11.67
N MET A 80 -8.67 1.65 -10.82
CA MET A 80 -10.01 2.26 -10.91
C MET A 80 -9.95 3.78 -10.71
N ILE A 81 -9.20 4.28 -9.71
CA ILE A 81 -9.01 5.72 -9.50
C ILE A 81 -8.32 6.37 -10.71
N ASN A 82 -7.31 5.71 -11.28
CA ASN A 82 -6.65 6.19 -12.47
C ASN A 82 -7.58 6.24 -13.69
N GLN A 83 -8.46 5.23 -13.84
CA GLN A 83 -9.45 5.15 -14.90
C GLN A 83 -10.54 6.22 -14.77
N ILE A 84 -10.98 6.54 -13.54
CA ILE A 84 -11.84 7.70 -13.27
C ILE A 84 -11.13 8.97 -13.75
N GLY A 85 -9.84 9.11 -13.44
CA GLY A 85 -9.06 10.26 -13.87
C GLY A 85 -9.70 11.56 -13.38
N GLN A 86 -9.84 12.55 -14.26
CA GLN A 86 -10.43 13.87 -13.93
C GLN A 86 -11.94 13.95 -14.19
N SER A 87 -12.63 12.84 -14.47
CA SER A 87 -14.08 12.88 -14.72
C SER A 87 -14.87 13.30 -13.48
N GLU A 88 -14.37 12.92 -12.30
CA GLU A 88 -14.99 13.19 -11.01
C GLU A 88 -14.01 13.92 -10.09
N HIS A 89 -14.54 14.87 -9.32
CA HIS A 89 -13.73 15.62 -8.35
C HIS A 89 -13.16 14.67 -7.27
N PRO A 90 -11.87 14.76 -6.90
CA PRO A 90 -11.23 13.83 -5.96
C PRO A 90 -11.98 13.65 -4.64
N VAL A 91 -12.59 14.73 -4.14
CA VAL A 91 -13.39 14.71 -2.90
C VAL A 91 -14.61 13.80 -3.02
N VAL A 92 -15.23 13.69 -4.19
CA VAL A 92 -16.39 12.81 -4.42
C VAL A 92 -15.95 11.35 -4.27
N VAL A 93 -14.89 10.95 -4.97
CA VAL A 93 -14.32 9.60 -4.90
C VAL A 93 -13.94 9.24 -3.45
N VAL A 94 -13.28 10.15 -2.75
CA VAL A 94 -12.88 9.95 -1.35
C VAL A 94 -14.09 9.87 -0.42
N ASN A 95 -15.12 10.68 -0.64
CA ASN A 95 -16.33 10.67 0.17
C ASN A 95 -17.05 9.32 0.07
N TYR A 96 -17.22 8.78 -1.14
CA TYR A 96 -17.79 7.44 -1.32
C TYR A 96 -16.93 6.37 -0.65
N PHE A 97 -15.61 6.42 -0.84
CA PHE A 97 -14.70 5.47 -0.20
C PHE A 97 -14.80 5.51 1.33
N MET A 98 -14.78 6.70 1.93
CA MET A 98 -14.86 6.88 3.37
C MET A 98 -16.23 6.49 3.93
N PHE A 99 -17.31 6.79 3.21
CA PHE A 99 -18.65 6.38 3.60
C PHE A 99 -18.80 4.86 3.56
N THR A 100 -18.35 4.19 2.50
CA THR A 100 -18.36 2.72 2.42
C THR A 100 -17.49 2.11 3.52
N ALA A 101 -16.31 2.67 3.79
CA ALA A 101 -15.44 2.22 4.88
C ALA A 101 -16.10 2.39 6.25
N MET A 102 -16.82 3.49 6.49
CA MET A 102 -17.59 3.74 7.71
C MET A 102 -18.69 2.70 7.89
N VAL A 103 -19.51 2.46 6.85
CA VAL A 103 -20.62 1.50 6.92
C VAL A 103 -20.09 0.08 7.16
N LEU A 104 -19.08 -0.35 6.42
CA LEU A 104 -18.46 -1.67 6.61
C LEU A 104 -17.81 -1.78 7.99
N GLY A 105 -17.11 -0.75 8.44
CA GLY A 105 -16.51 -0.70 9.77
C GLY A 105 -17.56 -0.81 10.88
N ALA A 106 -18.67 -0.10 10.75
CA ALA A 106 -19.79 -0.18 11.70
C ALA A 106 -20.38 -1.59 11.75
N VAL A 107 -20.66 -2.20 10.59
CA VAL A 107 -21.19 -3.57 10.51
C VAL A 107 -20.22 -4.59 11.12
N LEU A 108 -18.92 -4.50 10.81
CA LEU A 108 -17.90 -5.40 11.36
C LEU A 108 -17.67 -5.20 12.86
N SER A 109 -18.04 -4.04 13.40
CA SER A 109 -17.94 -3.76 14.83
C SER A 109 -19.12 -4.31 15.64
N ILE A 110 -20.21 -4.72 14.98
CA ILE A 110 -21.36 -5.35 15.64
C ILE A 110 -20.88 -6.65 16.31
N GLY A 111 -21.10 -6.77 17.62
CA GLY A 111 -20.70 -7.93 18.43
C GLY A 111 -19.27 -7.89 19.00
N ASN A 112 -18.42 -6.94 18.57
CA ASN A 112 -17.05 -6.78 19.07
C ASN A 112 -16.70 -5.31 19.38
N TRP A 113 -17.70 -4.48 19.67
CA TRP A 113 -17.50 -3.07 19.93
C TRP A 113 -16.72 -2.83 21.22
N VAL A 114 -15.68 -2.02 21.14
CA VAL A 114 -14.91 -1.53 22.30
C VAL A 114 -15.03 -0.02 22.33
N THR A 115 -15.62 0.52 23.40
CA THR A 115 -15.80 1.96 23.55
C THR A 115 -14.46 2.62 23.86
N PRO A 116 -14.03 3.63 23.06
CA PRO A 116 -12.79 4.32 23.32
C PRO A 116 -12.83 5.09 24.65
N THR A 117 -11.70 5.11 25.37
CA THR A 117 -11.58 5.79 26.68
C THR A 117 -10.45 6.82 26.71
N GLY A 118 -10.70 7.96 27.36
CA GLY A 118 -9.69 9.00 27.61
C GLY A 118 -8.96 9.48 26.36
N VAL A 119 -7.67 9.15 26.26
CA VAL A 119 -6.73 9.59 25.20
C VAL A 119 -7.01 8.95 23.84
N GLU A 120 -7.79 7.87 23.78
CA GLU A 120 -8.11 7.19 22.52
C GLU A 120 -8.97 8.07 21.59
N TRP A 121 -9.83 8.93 22.15
CA TRP A 121 -10.67 9.85 21.37
C TRP A 121 -9.86 10.84 20.51
N PRO A 122 -8.93 11.64 21.06
CA PRO A 122 -8.12 12.54 20.24
C PRO A 122 -7.23 11.79 19.25
N LEU A 123 -6.76 10.57 19.57
CA LEU A 123 -5.99 9.75 18.63
C LEU A 123 -6.85 9.28 17.44
N LEU A 124 -8.07 8.81 17.69
CA LEU A 124 -9.02 8.39 16.64
C LEU A 124 -9.44 9.58 15.76
N LEU A 125 -9.70 10.74 16.36
CA LEU A 125 -10.00 11.96 15.61
C LEU A 125 -8.82 12.38 14.74
N SER A 126 -7.60 12.34 15.28
CA SER A 126 -6.39 12.64 14.51
C SER A 126 -6.24 11.67 13.33
N LEU A 127 -6.45 10.37 13.55
CA LEU A 127 -6.42 9.35 12.49
C LEU A 127 -7.45 9.64 11.40
N GLY A 128 -8.66 10.05 11.76
CA GLY A 128 -9.70 10.46 10.81
C GLY A 128 -9.30 11.68 9.98
N VAL A 129 -8.79 12.74 10.61
CA VAL A 129 -8.38 13.98 9.95
C VAL A 129 -7.21 13.73 9.00
N PHE A 130 -6.10 13.17 9.50
CA PHE A 130 -4.92 12.90 8.67
C PHE A 130 -5.20 11.84 7.61
N GLY A 131 -6.02 10.83 7.92
CA GLY A 131 -6.46 9.82 6.97
C GLY A 131 -7.28 10.40 5.83
N TYR A 132 -8.20 11.32 6.11
CA TYR A 132 -9.02 11.99 5.09
C TYR A 132 -8.16 12.83 4.14
N PHE A 133 -7.30 13.70 4.67
CA PHE A 133 -6.42 14.52 3.84
C PHE A 133 -5.41 13.67 3.06
N GLY A 134 -4.83 12.65 3.70
CA GLY A 134 -3.93 11.69 3.05
C GLY A 134 -4.62 10.98 1.87
N GLN A 135 -5.86 10.54 2.05
CA GLN A 135 -6.63 9.91 0.99
C GLN A 135 -6.97 10.90 -0.14
N ILE A 136 -7.32 12.16 0.15
CA ILE A 136 -7.54 13.18 -0.89
C ILE A 136 -6.30 13.37 -1.76
N TYR A 137 -5.14 13.59 -1.15
CA TYR A 137 -3.91 13.82 -1.91
C TYR A 137 -3.50 12.58 -2.69
N MET A 138 -3.69 11.39 -2.11
CA MET A 138 -3.45 10.12 -2.81
C MET A 138 -4.35 9.99 -4.05
N THR A 139 -5.67 10.18 -3.89
CA THR A 139 -6.63 10.11 -5.00
C THR A 139 -6.30 11.13 -6.08
N LYS A 140 -6.05 12.39 -5.68
CA LYS A 140 -5.69 13.47 -6.61
C LYS A 140 -4.41 13.13 -7.37
N ALA A 141 -3.41 12.54 -6.71
CA ALA A 141 -2.20 12.08 -7.39
C ALA A 141 -2.56 11.05 -8.48
N PHE A 142 -3.29 9.98 -8.13
CA PHE A 142 -3.67 8.90 -9.06
C PHE A 142 -4.60 9.32 -10.19
N GLN A 143 -5.38 10.38 -10.02
CA GLN A 143 -6.20 10.99 -11.07
C GLN A 143 -5.40 11.89 -12.02
N THR A 144 -4.28 12.47 -11.56
CA THR A 144 -3.52 13.48 -12.32
C THR A 144 -2.31 12.90 -13.04
N ALA A 145 -1.71 11.84 -12.51
CA ALA A 145 -0.56 11.18 -13.13
C ALA A 145 -0.81 9.68 -13.28
N SER A 146 -0.13 9.06 -14.24
CA SER A 146 -0.16 7.61 -14.41
C SER A 146 0.35 6.92 -13.14
N THR A 147 -0.28 5.81 -12.75
CA THR A 147 0.09 4.96 -11.59
C THR A 147 1.60 4.73 -11.46
N THR A 148 2.29 4.61 -12.59
CA THR A 148 3.75 4.48 -12.65
C THR A 148 4.50 5.61 -11.97
N ILE A 149 4.09 6.88 -12.10
CA ILE A 149 4.82 8.02 -11.52
C ILE A 149 4.58 8.11 -10.01
N ILE A 150 3.43 7.64 -9.53
CA ILE A 150 2.98 7.82 -8.15
C ILE A 150 3.41 6.66 -7.27
N ALA A 151 3.49 5.45 -7.83
CA ALA A 151 3.94 4.26 -7.12
C ALA A 151 5.27 4.44 -6.35
N PRO A 152 6.33 5.10 -6.87
CA PRO A 152 7.57 5.38 -6.14
C PRO A 152 7.41 6.26 -4.92
N LEU A 153 6.54 7.28 -5.01
CA LEU A 153 6.32 8.19 -3.89
C LEU A 153 5.73 7.45 -2.69
N LYS A 154 4.98 6.38 -2.95
CA LYS A 154 4.49 5.50 -1.90
C LYS A 154 5.61 4.72 -1.19
N TYR A 155 6.80 4.56 -1.76
CA TYR A 155 7.92 3.91 -1.05
C TYR A 155 8.54 4.81 0.01
N VAL A 156 8.36 6.12 -0.09
CA VAL A 156 8.76 7.05 0.97
C VAL A 156 7.98 6.73 2.26
N GLU A 157 6.69 6.38 2.14
CA GLU A 157 5.85 5.94 3.27
C GLU A 157 6.39 4.65 3.93
N VAL A 158 7.08 3.75 3.20
CA VAL A 158 7.80 2.59 3.79
C VAL A 158 8.86 3.06 4.77
N ILE A 159 9.73 3.99 4.32
CA ILE A 159 10.87 4.46 5.10
C ILE A 159 10.37 5.14 6.38
N PHE A 160 9.35 6.00 6.27
CA PHE A 160 8.74 6.63 7.45
C PHE A 160 8.09 5.60 8.37
N SER A 161 7.40 4.60 7.83
CA SER A 161 6.78 3.54 8.63
C SER A 161 7.80 2.75 9.43
N LEU A 162 8.98 2.47 8.86
CA LEU A 162 10.08 1.81 9.56
C LEU A 162 10.67 2.67 10.67
N LEU A 163 10.98 3.93 10.37
CA LEU A 163 11.55 4.84 11.34
C LEU A 163 10.61 5.04 12.54
N LEU A 164 9.32 5.21 12.27
CA LEU A 164 8.30 5.32 13.30
C LEU A 164 8.06 3.98 14.03
N GLY A 165 8.15 2.84 13.32
CA GLY A 165 8.13 1.50 13.90
C GLY A 165 9.21 1.31 14.97
N VAL A 166 10.45 1.65 14.64
CA VAL A 166 11.56 1.60 15.61
C VAL A 166 11.36 2.63 16.72
N ALA A 167 11.07 3.89 16.37
CA ALA A 167 11.08 4.99 17.34
C ALA A 167 9.91 4.98 18.32
N LEU A 168 8.71 4.59 17.88
CA LEU A 168 7.48 4.65 18.69
C LEU A 168 7.06 3.28 19.23
N PHE A 169 7.33 2.20 18.49
CA PHE A 169 6.88 0.84 18.84
C PHE A 169 8.02 -0.08 19.26
N ASN A 170 9.26 0.42 19.29
CA ASN A 170 10.47 -0.33 19.64
C ASN A 170 10.60 -1.63 18.83
N GLU A 171 10.13 -1.61 17.57
CA GLU A 171 10.18 -2.76 16.67
C GLU A 171 11.64 -3.10 16.31
N ILE A 172 12.03 -4.36 16.48
CA ILE A 172 13.35 -4.85 16.11
C ILE A 172 13.25 -5.48 14.71
N TYR A 173 13.86 -4.84 13.73
CA TYR A 173 13.95 -5.39 12.38
C TYR A 173 15.21 -6.23 12.23
N THR A 174 15.05 -7.45 11.72
CA THR A 174 16.17 -8.33 11.37
C THR A 174 16.89 -7.81 10.12
N PHE A 175 18.16 -8.19 9.95
CA PHE A 175 18.93 -7.89 8.73
C PHE A 175 18.18 -8.34 7.46
N TRP A 176 17.54 -9.51 7.50
CA TRP A 176 16.77 -10.06 6.39
C TRP A 176 15.51 -9.26 6.08
N SER A 177 14.83 -8.75 7.11
CA SER A 177 13.68 -7.87 6.93
C SER A 177 14.09 -6.59 6.19
N LEU A 178 15.16 -5.94 6.64
CA LEU A 178 15.71 -4.75 5.97
C LEU A 178 16.17 -5.04 4.54
N PHE A 179 16.86 -6.16 4.33
CA PHE A 179 17.33 -6.57 3.00
C PHE A 179 16.17 -6.83 2.03
N GLY A 180 15.12 -7.53 2.48
CA GLY A 180 13.90 -7.75 1.71
C GLY A 180 13.21 -6.44 1.32
N MET A 181 13.13 -5.48 2.24
CA MET A 181 12.57 -4.15 1.96
C MET A 181 13.38 -3.37 0.92
N VAL A 182 14.72 -3.39 1.03
CA VAL A 182 15.61 -2.75 0.05
C VAL A 182 15.41 -3.36 -1.34
N LEU A 183 15.25 -4.68 -1.45
CA LEU A 183 14.95 -5.36 -2.71
C LEU A 183 13.59 -4.93 -3.29
N ILE A 184 12.55 -4.83 -2.46
CA ILE A 184 11.22 -4.36 -2.87
C ILE A 184 11.32 -2.93 -3.41
N ILE A 185 11.90 -2.02 -2.63
CA ILE A 185 11.98 -0.60 -3.00
C ILE A 185 12.84 -0.43 -4.26
N SER A 186 14.00 -1.09 -4.34
CA SER A 186 14.90 -0.95 -5.49
C SER A 186 14.27 -1.47 -6.78
N GLY A 187 13.65 -2.67 -6.76
CA GLY A 187 12.96 -3.21 -7.93
C GLY A 187 11.88 -2.26 -8.42
N LEU A 188 11.07 -1.73 -7.51
CA LEU A 188 9.97 -0.84 -7.89
C LEU A 188 10.43 0.55 -8.36
N VAL A 189 11.46 1.15 -7.75
CA VAL A 189 12.04 2.42 -8.19
C VAL A 189 12.65 2.28 -9.59
N LEU A 190 13.37 1.19 -9.85
CA LEU A 190 13.96 0.91 -11.16
C LEU A 190 12.89 0.76 -12.25
N ASN A 191 11.77 0.10 -11.94
CA ASN A 191 10.64 -0.02 -12.86
C ASN A 191 10.15 1.34 -13.34
N VAL A 192 9.98 2.25 -12.39
CA VAL A 192 9.42 3.56 -12.67
C VAL A 192 10.42 4.45 -13.39
N TRP A 193 11.68 4.44 -12.96
CA TRP A 193 12.74 5.17 -13.64
C TRP A 193 12.88 4.74 -15.11
N TYR A 194 12.82 3.43 -15.36
CA TYR A 194 12.85 2.89 -16.72
C TYR A 194 11.62 3.32 -17.53
N LYS A 195 10.40 3.25 -16.98
CA LYS A 195 9.19 3.68 -17.68
C LYS A 195 9.17 5.20 -17.94
N GLY A 196 9.73 6.00 -17.04
CA GLY A 196 9.89 7.45 -17.22
C GLY A 196 10.78 7.82 -18.42
N ARG A 197 11.88 7.09 -18.61
CA ARG A 197 12.78 7.27 -19.77
C ARG A 197 12.19 6.86 -21.12
N LEU A 198 11.07 6.13 -21.13
CA LEU A 198 10.43 5.65 -22.35
C LEU A 198 9.29 6.55 -22.85
N LYS A 199 8.86 7.52 -22.02
CA LYS A 199 7.85 8.53 -22.36
C LYS A 199 8.46 9.87 -22.77
N GLN A 200 9.79 10.00 -22.68
CA GLN A 200 10.58 11.06 -23.35
C GLN A 200 11.00 10.54 -24.72
#